data_AF-A0A2I0HWR9-F1
#
_entry.id   AF-A0A2I0HWR9-F1
#
_cell.length_a   1.000
_cell.length_b   1.000
_cell.length_c   1.000
_cell.angle_alpha   90.00
_cell.angle_beta   90.00
_cell.angle_gamma   90.00
#
_symmetry.space_group_name_H-M   'P 1'
#
loop_
_entity.id
_entity.type
_entity.pdbx_description
1 polymer ?
#
loop_
_entity_poly.entity_id
_entity_poly.type
_entity_poly.pdbx_seq_one_letter_code
_entity_poly.pdbx_strand_id
1 'polypeptide(L)'
;MLNVDNTKWEQELDEFGVEGIPHFAFLDKEGNEEGNVVGRLPRQYLLENVDALARGESTVPHARVVGQYSSTEGRRVHQVADPRSHG
;
A
#
# COMPACT_ATOMS: atom_id res chain seq x y z
N MET A 1 -3.40 6.69 -0.85
CA MET A 1 -2.66 6.00 -1.92
C MET A 1 -1.30 6.66 -2.04
N LEU A 2 -0.22 5.92 -1.76
CA LEU A 2 1.15 6.46 -1.78
C LEU A 2 1.71 6.41 -3.20
N ASN A 3 2.38 7.49 -3.61
CA ASN A 3 3.15 7.47 -4.85
C ASN A 3 4.55 6.98 -4.54
N VAL A 4 4.78 5.75 -4.97
CA VAL A 4 5.98 4.96 -4.73
C VAL A 4 7.22 5.50 -5.47
N ASP A 5 7.06 6.44 -6.42
CA ASP A 5 8.15 7.12 -7.14
C ASP A 5 8.64 8.42 -6.47
N ASN A 6 8.04 8.82 -5.36
CA ASN A 6 8.39 10.05 -4.64
C ASN A 6 9.22 9.73 -3.40
N THR A 7 10.43 10.30 -3.34
CA THR A 7 11.42 10.10 -2.25
C THR A 7 10.89 10.40 -0.85
N LYS A 8 9.86 11.25 -0.73
CA LYS A 8 9.26 11.59 0.58
C LYS A 8 8.58 10.41 1.27
N TRP A 9 8.27 9.35 0.52
CA TRP A 9 7.59 8.17 1.04
C TRP A 9 8.54 7.00 1.27
N GLU A 10 9.86 7.18 1.10
CA GLU A 10 10.83 6.10 1.30
C GLU A 10 10.75 5.51 2.71
N GLN A 11 10.60 6.36 3.73
CA GLN A 11 10.49 5.92 5.11
C GLN A 11 9.23 5.06 5.33
N GLU A 12 8.09 5.47 4.77
CA GLU A 12 6.84 4.73 4.85
C GLU A 12 6.86 3.44 4.00
N LEU A 13 7.56 3.43 2.86
CA LEU A 13 7.71 2.22 2.05
C LEU A 13 8.55 1.15 2.77
N ASP A 14 9.62 1.57 3.46
CA ASP A 14 10.43 0.69 4.30
C ASP A 14 9.63 0.22 5.53
N GLU A 15 8.87 1.12 6.17
CA GLU A 15 8.06 0.80 7.36
C GLU A 15 6.95 -0.22 7.07
N PHE A 16 6.29 -0.11 5.91
CA PHE A 16 5.25 -1.05 5.49
C PHE A 16 5.78 -2.24 4.67
N GLY A 17 7.10 -2.43 4.57
CA GLY A 17 7.71 -3.58 3.89
C GLY A 17 7.30 -3.74 2.43
N VAL A 18 7.20 -2.63 1.69
CA VAL A 18 6.67 -2.63 0.32
C VAL A 18 7.71 -3.17 -0.67
N GLU A 19 7.79 -4.48 -0.78
CA GLU A 19 8.68 -5.20 -1.71
C GLU A 19 8.08 -5.33 -3.13
N GLY A 20 6.79 -5.02 -3.31
CA GLY A 20 6.12 -5.14 -4.60
C GLY A 20 4.85 -4.31 -4.76
N ILE A 21 4.52 -3.94 -6.01
CA ILE A 21 3.30 -3.20 -6.35
C ILE A 21 2.30 -4.04 -7.17
N PRO A 22 0.98 -3.80 -7.01
CA PRO A 22 0.34 -2.91 -6.03
C PRO A 22 0.39 -3.46 -4.60
N HIS A 23 0.48 -2.59 -3.59
CA HIS A 23 0.42 -2.96 -2.17
C HIS A 23 -0.80 -2.32 -1.51
N PHE A 24 -1.55 -3.10 -0.72
CA PHE A 24 -2.70 -2.64 0.05
C PHE A 24 -2.50 -2.98 1.52
N ALA A 25 -2.41 -1.94 2.36
CA ALA A 25 -2.48 -2.09 3.81
C ALA A 25 -3.90 -1.75 4.28
N PHE A 26 -4.46 -2.60 5.14
CA PHE A 26 -5.76 -2.43 5.77
C PHE A 26 -5.55 -2.01 7.21
N LEU A 27 -6.06 -0.85 7.58
CA LEU A 27 -5.87 -0.26 8.91
C LEU A 27 -7.19 -0.21 9.67
N ASP A 28 -7.13 -0.38 10.98
CA ASP A 28 -8.25 -0.12 11.88
C ASP A 28 -8.53 1.39 12.03
N LYS A 29 -9.52 1.73 12.85
CA LYS A 29 -9.92 3.13 13.13
C LYS A 29 -8.86 3.94 13.91
N GLU A 30 -7.91 3.26 14.55
CA GLU A 30 -6.82 3.82 15.36
C GLU A 30 -5.53 3.98 14.54
N GLY A 31 -5.50 3.41 13.33
CA GLY A 31 -4.36 3.44 12.41
C GLY A 31 -3.44 2.23 12.53
N ASN A 32 -3.81 1.19 13.30
CA ASN A 32 -3.03 -0.04 13.40
C ASN A 32 -3.30 -0.96 12.21
N GLU A 33 -2.28 -1.72 11.79
CA GLU A 33 -2.40 -2.65 10.67
C GLU A 33 -3.20 -3.92 11.05
N GLU A 34 -4.29 -4.16 10.33
CA GLU A 34 -5.13 -5.38 10.43
C GLU A 34 -4.74 -6.43 9.38
N GLY A 35 -3.96 -6.02 8.38
CA GLY A 35 -3.24 -6.90 7.46
C GLY A 35 -2.94 -6.25 6.10
N ASN A 36 -2.26 -6.99 5.22
CA ASN A 36 -1.78 -6.46 3.95
C ASN A 36 -1.85 -7.44 2.78
N VAL A 37 -1.86 -6.90 1.56
CA VAL A 37 -1.88 -7.66 0.31
C VAL A 37 -0.83 -7.09 -0.62
N VAL A 38 0.02 -7.97 -1.15
CA VAL A 38 1.00 -7.63 -2.19
C VAL A 38 0.55 -8.24 -3.52
N GLY A 39 0.54 -7.42 -4.57
CA GLY A 39 0.20 -7.82 -5.93
C GLY A 39 -1.27 -7.64 -6.30
N ARG A 40 -1.59 -7.97 -7.56
CA ARG A 40 -2.93 -7.80 -8.13
C ARG A 40 -3.95 -8.61 -7.32
N LEU A 41 -4.88 -7.90 -6.69
CA LEU A 41 -5.99 -8.46 -5.92
C LEU A 41 -7.27 -8.54 -6.79
N PRO A 42 -8.02 -9.66 -6.77
CA PRO A 42 -9.35 -9.70 -7.37
C PRO A 42 -10.29 -8.66 -6.74
N ARG A 43 -11.13 -8.03 -7.56
CA ARG A 43 -12.07 -6.99 -7.09
C ARG A 43 -12.94 -7.45 -5.93
N GLN A 44 -13.39 -8.70 -5.95
CA GLN A 44 -14.23 -9.27 -4.90
C GLN A 44 -13.53 -9.26 -3.53
N TYR A 45 -12.25 -9.60 -3.48
CA TYR A 45 -11.49 -9.66 -2.22
C TYR A 45 -11.26 -8.27 -1.65
N LEU A 46 -11.04 -7.26 -2.51
CA LEU A 46 -10.98 -5.88 -2.05
C LEU A 46 -12.29 -5.43 -1.39
N LEU A 47 -13.43 -5.77 -2.01
CA LEU A 47 -14.74 -5.42 -1.46
C LEU A 47 -15.02 -6.11 -0.12
N GLU A 48 -14.72 -7.40 -0.02
CA GLU A 48 -14.91 -8.17 1.21
C GLU A 48 -14.03 -7.64 2.34
N ASN A 49 -12.77 -7.29 2.05
CA ASN A 49 -11.87 -6.69 3.05
C ASN A 49 -12.36 -5.31 3.53
N VAL A 50 -12.85 -4.45 2.62
CA VAL A 50 -13.37 -3.12 2.98
C VAL A 50 -14.68 -3.22 3.75
N ASP A 51 -15.56 -4.16 3.40
CA ASP A 51 -16.82 -4.38 4.14
C ASP A 51 -16.54 -4.85 5.57
N ALA A 52 -15.56 -5.74 5.77
CA ALA A 52 -15.13 -6.19 7.09
C ALA A 52 -14.61 -5.02 7.96
N LEU A 53 -13.76 -4.15 7.40
CA LEU A 53 -13.30 -2.94 8.08
C LEU A 53 -14.45 -1.98 8.42
N ALA A 54 -15.38 -1.76 7.48
CA ALA A 54 -16.53 -0.88 7.70
C ALA A 54 -17.46 -1.39 8.81
N ARG A 55 -17.53 -2.71 9.00
CA ARG A 55 -18.27 -3.36 10.09
C ARG A 55 -17.50 -3.38 11.42
N GLY A 56 -16.21 -3.00 11.42
CA GLY A 56 -15.36 -3.07 12.60
C GLY A 56 -15.03 -4.51 13.00
N GLU A 57 -14.98 -5.43 12.04
CA GLU A 57 -14.55 -6.80 12.31
C GLU A 57 -13.08 -6.82 12.76
N SER A 58 -12.76 -7.70 13.70
CA SER A 58 -11.41 -7.80 14.28
C SER A 58 -10.40 -8.51 13.39
N THR A 59 -10.80 -8.96 12.20
CA THR A 59 -9.93 -9.63 11.24
C THR A 59 -10.37 -9.35 9.81
N VAL A 60 -9.40 -9.19 8.90
CA VAL A 60 -9.65 -8.96 7.47
C VAL A 60 -9.55 -10.32 6.71
N PRO A 61 -10.59 -10.77 5.97
CA PRO A 61 -10.65 -12.13 5.42
C PRO A 61 -9.53 -12.51 4.44
N HIS A 62 -9.04 -11.57 3.62
CA HIS A 62 -8.01 -11.81 2.59
C HIS A 62 -6.71 -11.03 2.83
N ALA A 63 -6.38 -10.74 4.09
CA ALA A 63 -5.26 -9.87 4.47
C ALA A 63 -3.85 -10.49 4.35
N ARG A 64 -3.70 -11.57 3.57
CA ARG A 64 -2.42 -12.28 3.35
C ARG A 64 -2.29 -12.87 1.94
N VAL A 65 -3.10 -12.40 0.98
CA VAL A 65 -3.05 -12.89 -0.39
C VAL A 65 -1.84 -12.28 -1.11
N VAL A 66 -0.99 -13.13 -1.69
CA VAL A 66 0.08 -12.70 -2.59
C VAL A 66 -0.37 -12.96 -4.03
N GLY A 67 -0.58 -11.88 -4.78
CA GLY A 67 -0.92 -11.90 -6.21
C GLY A 67 0.29 -11.65 -7.10
N GLN A 68 0.08 -11.48 -8.41
CA GLN A 68 1.16 -11.04 -9.29
C GLN A 68 1.58 -9.60 -8.95
N TYR A 69 2.86 -9.39 -8.68
CA TYR A 69 3.44 -8.09 -8.35
C TYR A 69 4.66 -7.78 -9.22
N SER A 70 5.03 -6.51 -9.30
CA SER A 70 6.34 -6.07 -9.80
C SER A 70 7.19 -5.64 -8.61
N SER A 71 8.48 -6.01 -8.60
CA SER A 71 9.41 -5.63 -7.52
C SER A 71 9.62 -4.11 -7.49
N THR A 72 9.75 -3.56 -6.29
CA THR A 72 10.16 -2.17 -6.04
C THR A 72 11.69 -2.01 -5.98
N GLU A 73 12.45 -3.12 -5.91
CA GLU A 73 13.92 -3.10 -5.91
C GLU A 73 14.46 -2.54 -7.24
N GLY A 74 15.30 -1.50 -7.15
CA GLY A 74 15.91 -0.85 -8.32
C GLY A 74 15.08 0.28 -8.94
N ARG A 75 14.04 0.76 -8.25
CA ARG A 75 13.28 1.94 -8.70
C ARG A 75 14.20 3.15 -8.89
N ARG A 76 14.14 3.79 -10.07
CA ARG A 76 14.77 5.09 -10.31
C ARG A 76 13.90 6.19 -9.70
N VAL A 77 14.19 6.55 -8.46
CA VAL A 77 13.52 7.67 -7.78
C VAL A 77 13.92 8.95 -8.50
N HIS A 78 12.94 9.64 -9.09
CA HIS A 78 13.19 10.95 -9.70
C HIS A 78 13.15 11.99 -8.57
N GLN A 79 14.19 12.82 -8.45
CA GLN A 79 14.13 13.97 -7.54
C GLN A 79 12.92 14.82 -7.91
N VAL A 80 11.93 14.88 -7.03
CA VAL A 80 10.79 15.77 -7.19
C VAL A 80 11.35 17.19 -7.12
N ALA A 81 11.31 17.90 -8.25
CA ALA A 81 11.74 19.29 -8.31
C ALA A 81 10.95 20.12 -7.28
N ASP A 82 11.66 21.00 -6.58
CA ASP A 82 11.09 21.90 -5.60
C ASP A 82 9.91 22.68 -6.24
N PRO A 83 8.70 22.71 -5.64
CA PRO A 83 7.54 23.40 -6.22
C PRO A 83 7.76 24.88 -6.56
N ARG A 84 8.88 25.47 -6.14
CA ARG A 84 9.30 26.85 -6.47
C ARG A 84 10.19 26.98 -7.70
N SER A 85 10.45 25.91 -8.48
CA SER A 85 11.36 25.99 -9.64
C SER A 85 10.74 26.50 -10.94
N HIS A 86 9.49 26.97 -10.92
CA HIS A 86 8.90 27.69 -12.05
C HIS A 86 9.05 29.19 -11.80
N GLY A 87 10.19 29.73 -12.24
CA GLY A 87 10.34 31.16 -12.51
C GLY A 87 9.75 31.51 -13.87
#